data_AF-A0A1S3HCW2-F1
#
_entry.id   AF-A0A1S3HCW2-F1
#
_cell.length_a   1.000
_cell.length_b   1.000
_cell.length_c   1.000
_cell.angle_alpha   90.00
_cell.angle_beta   90.00
_cell.angle_gamma   90.00
#
_symmetry.space_group_name_H-M   'P 1'
#
loop_
_entity.id
_entity.type
_entity.pdbx_description
1 polymer ?
#
loop_
_entity_poly.entity_id
_entity_poly.type
_entity_poly.pdbx_seq_one_letter_code
_entity_poly.pdbx_strand_id
1 'polypeptide(L)'
;MNLFVVLSIFCLIQVAYCKSCGGNQDCGPDECCAAAPYAPRHREGLHRGECTPLADLGDTCAMPSDRLQHRPLVCPCAEGLECIGRRPSKGQPTFLALLYPTGKCVDPNACSSNLDCDENECCAIVGTGFNPPKRCLPLGGEGERCAASYNPERPLGCPCAEGLTCEVTAGGQKTFLSILHPTGRCRQA
;
A
#
# COMPACT_ATOMS: atom_id res chain seq x y z
N MET A 1 40.68 15.50 2.67
CA MET A 1 39.34 15.97 3.11
C MET A 1 38.91 15.07 4.26
N ASN A 2 38.69 15.66 5.44
CA ASN A 2 38.51 14.93 6.70
C ASN A 2 37.15 14.22 6.74
N LEU A 3 37.16 12.90 6.98
CA LEU A 3 35.98 12.05 7.16
C LEU A 3 35.01 12.62 8.23
N PHE A 4 35.54 13.33 9.22
CA PHE A 4 34.77 14.02 10.27
C PHE A 4 33.86 15.14 9.75
N VAL A 5 34.21 15.80 8.64
CA VAL A 5 33.39 16.87 8.04
C VAL A 5 32.20 16.27 7.27
N VAL A 6 32.38 15.10 6.66
CA VAL A 6 31.30 14.41 5.94
C VAL A 6 30.28 13.85 6.94
N LEU A 7 30.73 13.30 8.06
CA LEU A 7 29.86 12.77 9.11
C LEU A 7 29.06 13.86 9.84
N SER A 8 29.64 15.05 10.06
CA SER A 8 28.89 16.15 10.70
C SER A 8 27.82 16.75 9.79
N ILE A 9 28.07 16.84 8.48
CA ILE A 9 27.08 17.28 7.49
C ILE A 9 25.94 16.25 7.39
N PHE A 10 26.25 14.95 7.42
CA PHE A 10 25.24 13.89 7.35
C PHE A 10 24.31 13.87 8.59
N CYS A 11 24.85 14.14 9.78
CA CYS A 11 24.03 14.26 11.00
C CYS A 11 23.11 15.50 10.99
N LEU A 12 23.51 16.60 10.35
CA LEU A 12 22.68 17.82 10.29
C LEU A 12 21.51 17.71 9.31
N ILE A 13 21.59 16.84 8.30
CA ILE A 13 20.51 16.61 7.33
C ILE A 13 19.37 15.77 7.94
N GLN A 14 19.64 15.02 9.02
CA GLN A 14 18.67 14.16 9.69
C GLN A 14 17.84 14.87 10.77
N VAL A 15 17.98 16.19 10.93
CA VAL A 15 17.01 16.98 11.69
C VAL A 15 15.72 17.02 10.86
N ALA A 16 14.89 16.01 11.08
CA ALA A 16 13.54 15.90 10.55
C ALA A 16 12.83 17.24 10.73
N TYR A 17 12.63 17.93 9.60
CA TYR A 17 11.83 19.13 9.53
C TYR A 17 10.38 18.72 9.80
N CYS A 18 9.90 18.84 11.04
CA CYS A 18 8.45 18.92 11.30
C CYS A 18 7.93 20.18 10.60
N LYS A 19 7.60 20.03 9.32
CA LYS A 19 7.19 21.14 8.47
C LYS A 19 5.76 21.49 8.85
N SER A 20 5.59 22.71 9.37
CA SER A 20 4.26 23.23 9.64
C SER A 20 3.50 23.48 8.32
N CYS A 21 2.20 23.22 8.30
CA CYS A 21 1.38 23.35 7.10
C CYS A 21 0.08 24.13 7.35
N GLY A 22 -0.37 24.87 6.33
CA GLY A 22 -1.67 25.53 6.23
C GLY A 22 -2.71 24.67 5.48
N GLY A 23 -2.26 23.80 4.58
CA GLY A 23 -3.06 22.79 3.90
C GLY A 23 -2.20 21.66 3.30
N ASN A 24 -2.83 20.68 2.66
CA ASN A 24 -2.12 19.53 2.08
C ASN A 24 -1.11 19.95 0.99
N GLN A 25 -1.37 21.06 0.29
CA GLN A 25 -0.47 21.62 -0.72
C GLN A 25 0.89 22.09 -0.17
N ASP A 26 1.03 22.25 1.15
CA ASP A 26 2.31 22.66 1.78
C ASP A 26 3.24 21.47 2.07
N CYS A 27 2.70 20.24 1.99
CA CYS A 27 3.36 18.99 2.31
C CYS A 27 3.85 18.25 1.05
N GLY A 28 4.70 17.25 1.25
CA GLY A 28 5.14 16.37 0.17
C GLY A 28 4.01 15.51 -0.41
N PRO A 29 4.26 14.82 -1.55
CA PRO A 29 3.27 13.94 -2.18
C PRO A 29 2.85 12.76 -1.29
N ASP A 30 3.75 12.28 -0.44
CA ASP A 30 3.52 11.16 0.48
C ASP A 30 3.16 11.63 1.91
N GLU A 31 2.72 12.88 2.04
CA GLU A 31 2.41 13.50 3.32
C GLU A 31 1.03 14.17 3.27
N CYS A 32 0.40 14.28 4.44
CA CYS A 32 -0.79 15.08 4.62
C CYS A 32 -0.60 16.11 5.72
N CYS A 33 -1.39 17.17 5.67
CA CYS A 33 -1.39 18.17 6.71
C CYS A 33 -2.36 17.79 7.83
N ALA A 34 -1.87 17.20 8.92
CA ALA A 34 -2.68 16.75 10.05
C ALA A 34 -2.65 17.75 11.22
N ALA A 35 -3.69 17.70 12.06
CA ALA A 35 -3.73 18.47 13.29
C ALA A 35 -2.79 17.82 14.34
N ALA A 36 -1.84 18.60 14.87
CA ALA A 36 -0.93 18.11 15.89
C ALA A 36 -1.70 17.67 17.16
N PRO A 37 -1.61 16.39 17.58
CA PRO A 37 -2.45 15.82 18.65
C PRO A 37 -2.21 16.42 20.03
N TYR A 38 -1.06 17.09 20.22
CA TYR A 38 -0.64 17.67 21.51
C TYR A 38 -0.35 19.17 21.45
N ALA A 39 -0.69 19.87 20.36
CA ALA A 39 -0.51 21.31 20.35
C ALA A 39 -1.44 21.95 21.40
N PRO A 40 -0.90 22.59 22.45
CA PRO A 40 -1.75 23.24 23.44
C PRO A 40 -2.60 24.28 22.72
N ARG A 41 -3.91 24.28 23.01
CA ARG A 41 -4.89 25.28 22.55
C ARG A 41 -4.58 26.65 23.17
N HIS A 42 -3.42 27.23 22.92
CA HIS A 42 -3.08 28.54 23.40
C HIS A 42 -2.72 29.48 22.26
N ARG A 43 -3.54 30.55 22.22
CA ARG A 43 -3.43 31.79 21.45
C ARG A 43 -3.73 31.71 19.96
N GLU A 44 -4.97 32.09 19.65
CA GLU A 44 -5.33 33.12 18.67
C GLU A 44 -4.20 33.49 17.69
N GLY A 45 -4.15 32.78 16.57
CA GLY A 45 -3.32 33.15 15.43
C GLY A 45 -2.59 31.96 14.81
N LEU A 46 -3.28 31.31 13.86
CA LEU A 46 -2.74 30.32 12.92
C LEU A 46 -2.66 28.87 13.46
N HIS A 47 -3.75 28.12 13.29
CA HIS A 47 -3.75 26.65 13.38
C HIS A 47 -2.85 26.06 12.30
N ARG A 48 -1.54 26.06 12.52
CA ARG A 48 -0.60 25.33 11.68
C ARG A 48 -0.68 23.85 12.04
N GLY A 49 -0.90 23.04 11.03
CA GLY A 49 -0.84 21.60 11.12
C GLY A 49 0.61 21.18 10.97
N GLU A 50 0.85 19.90 11.04
CA GLU A 50 2.15 19.34 10.73
C GLU A 50 2.00 18.43 9.52
N CYS A 51 2.97 18.49 8.61
CA CYS A 51 3.09 17.51 7.56
C CYS A 51 3.47 16.18 8.23
N THR A 52 2.55 15.24 8.16
CA THR A 52 2.71 13.88 8.66
C THR A 52 2.65 12.93 7.48
N PRO A 53 3.41 11.82 7.51
CA PRO A 53 3.36 10.82 6.46
C PRO A 53 1.94 10.27 6.32
N LEU A 54 1.58 9.86 5.09
CA LEU A 54 0.35 9.12 4.83
C LEU A 54 0.34 7.81 5.65
N ALA A 55 -0.86 7.33 5.98
CA ALA A 55 -1.02 6.12 6.80
C ALA A 55 -0.66 4.85 6.00
N ASP A 56 0.19 4.00 6.58
CA ASP A 56 0.65 2.76 5.96
C ASP A 56 -0.33 1.60 6.18
N LEU A 57 -0.05 0.45 5.56
CA LEU A 57 -0.86 -0.77 5.71
C LEU A 57 -1.05 -1.15 7.19
N GLY A 58 -2.32 -1.21 7.62
CA GLY A 58 -2.72 -1.57 8.98
C GLY A 58 -2.84 -0.40 9.96
N ASP A 59 -2.37 0.80 9.57
CA ASP A 59 -2.49 2.03 10.34
C ASP A 59 -3.92 2.53 10.38
N THR A 60 -4.17 3.46 11.30
CA THR A 60 -5.45 4.15 11.39
C THR A 60 -5.50 5.24 10.35
N CYS A 61 -6.62 5.35 9.65
CA CYS A 61 -6.83 6.37 8.63
C CYS A 61 -8.06 7.21 8.93
N ALA A 62 -8.06 8.46 8.45
CA ALA A 62 -9.26 9.27 8.44
C ALA A 62 -10.15 8.85 7.26
N MET A 63 -11.43 8.56 7.54
CA MET A 63 -12.40 8.35 6.47
C MET A 63 -12.82 9.70 5.87
N PRO A 64 -13.03 9.77 4.55
CA PRO A 64 -13.59 10.96 3.92
C PRO A 64 -14.95 11.25 4.52
N SER A 65 -15.13 12.45 5.06
CA SER A 65 -16.39 12.92 5.63
C SER A 65 -16.73 14.25 5.01
N ASP A 66 -17.83 14.29 4.24
CA ASP A 66 -18.35 15.51 3.60
C ASP A 66 -18.74 16.59 4.61
N ARG A 67 -18.77 16.25 5.91
CA ARG A 67 -19.30 17.10 6.97
C ARG A 67 -18.26 17.91 7.73
N LEU A 68 -16.96 17.70 7.52
CA LEU A 68 -15.92 18.46 8.21
C LEU A 68 -14.97 19.14 7.23
N GLN A 69 -15.11 20.46 7.12
CA GLN A 69 -14.08 21.37 6.58
C GLN A 69 -12.86 21.51 7.51
N HIS A 70 -12.74 20.64 8.52
CA HIS A 70 -11.70 20.70 9.53
C HIS A 70 -10.57 19.74 9.20
N ARG A 71 -9.35 20.17 9.52
CA ARG A 71 -8.14 19.38 9.32
C ARG A 71 -8.25 18.05 10.07
N PRO A 72 -7.93 16.91 9.43
CA PRO A 72 -8.06 15.62 10.07
C PRO A 72 -6.99 15.45 11.16
N LEU A 73 -7.32 14.66 12.18
CA LEU A 73 -6.38 14.26 13.24
C LEU A 73 -5.37 13.22 12.75
N VAL A 74 -5.70 12.51 11.68
CA VAL A 74 -4.91 11.39 11.13
C VAL A 74 -4.93 11.50 9.61
N CYS A 75 -3.84 11.12 8.95
CA CYS A 75 -3.77 11.15 7.49
C CYS A 75 -4.67 10.11 6.81
N PRO A 76 -5.02 10.34 5.53
CA PRO A 76 -5.52 9.28 4.67
C PRO A 76 -4.43 8.22 4.42
N CYS A 77 -4.83 7.09 3.86
CA CYS A 77 -3.91 6.03 3.50
C CYS A 77 -2.98 6.44 2.36
N ALA A 78 -1.81 5.81 2.30
CA ALA A 78 -0.90 5.90 1.18
C ALA A 78 -1.57 5.42 -0.13
N GLU A 79 -0.99 5.79 -1.27
CA GLU A 79 -1.52 5.43 -2.59
C GLU A 79 -1.65 3.90 -2.74
N GLY A 80 -2.78 3.46 -3.30
CA GLY A 80 -3.10 2.04 -3.47
C GLY A 80 -3.65 1.33 -2.23
N LEU A 81 -3.86 2.04 -1.13
CA LEU A 81 -4.53 1.52 0.07
C LEU A 81 -5.93 2.13 0.22
N GLU A 82 -6.85 1.36 0.79
CA GLU A 82 -8.22 1.78 1.05
C GLU A 82 -8.48 1.90 2.56
N CYS A 83 -9.16 2.97 2.96
CA CYS A 83 -9.51 3.21 4.36
C CYS A 83 -10.86 2.56 4.69
N ILE A 84 -10.84 1.37 5.30
CA ILE A 84 -12.07 0.68 5.69
C ILE A 84 -12.47 1.05 7.12
N GLY A 85 -13.68 1.58 7.28
CA GLY A 85 -14.25 1.94 8.58
C GLY A 85 -14.32 0.74 9.53
N ARG A 86 -13.97 0.95 10.80
CA ARG A 86 -14.23 -0.06 11.83
C ARG A 86 -15.73 -0.16 12.05
N ARG A 87 -16.31 -1.37 11.92
CA ARG A 87 -17.69 -1.60 12.38
C ARG A 87 -17.79 -1.16 13.83
N PRO A 88 -18.79 -0.34 14.22
CA PRO A 88 -18.95 0.04 15.61
C PRO A 88 -19.15 -1.24 16.43
N SER A 89 -18.25 -1.48 17.38
CA SER A 89 -18.46 -2.45 18.46
C SER A 89 -19.81 -2.16 19.10
N LYS A 90 -20.61 -3.17 19.49
CA LYS A 90 -21.96 -3.05 20.09
C LYS A 90 -22.00 -2.06 21.28
N GLY A 91 -22.03 -0.78 20.99
CA GLY A 91 -21.93 0.34 21.91
C GLY A 91 -22.12 1.63 21.13
N GLN A 92 -22.74 2.64 21.77
CA GLN A 92 -22.95 3.93 21.11
C GLN A 92 -21.60 4.52 20.70
N PRO A 93 -21.43 4.95 19.43
CA PRO A 93 -20.23 5.66 19.02
C PRO A 93 -20.10 6.92 19.87
N THR A 94 -18.90 7.19 20.38
CA THR A 94 -18.64 8.44 21.09
C THR A 94 -18.85 9.62 20.13
N PHE A 95 -19.23 10.78 20.66
CA PHE A 95 -19.39 12.00 19.86
C PHE A 95 -18.13 12.31 19.04
N LEU A 96 -16.94 12.01 19.58
CA LEU A 96 -15.67 12.14 18.87
C LEU A 96 -15.57 11.18 17.66
N ALA A 97 -16.04 9.94 17.79
CA ALA A 97 -16.04 8.96 16.70
C ALA A 97 -17.05 9.31 15.58
N LEU A 98 -18.12 10.05 15.92
CA LEU A 98 -19.06 10.60 14.94
C LEU A 98 -18.48 11.81 14.20
N LEU A 99 -17.65 12.62 14.87
CA LEU A 99 -16.99 13.78 14.26
C LEU A 99 -15.74 13.40 13.47
N TYR A 100 -15.01 12.36 13.88
CA TYR A 100 -13.79 11.89 13.23
C TYR A 100 -13.91 10.40 12.95
N PRO A 101 -14.64 10.02 11.88
CA PRO A 101 -14.72 8.63 11.50
C PRO A 101 -13.33 8.14 11.10
N THR A 102 -12.85 7.12 11.79
CA THR A 102 -11.55 6.49 11.52
C THR A 102 -11.72 5.05 11.06
N GLY A 103 -10.82 4.62 10.20
CA GLY A 103 -10.75 3.28 9.64
C GLY A 103 -9.39 2.64 9.86
N LYS A 104 -9.13 1.58 9.10
CA LYS A 104 -7.78 1.04 8.90
C LYS A 104 -7.44 1.02 7.43
N CYS A 105 -6.19 1.34 7.12
CA CYS A 105 -5.66 1.15 5.78
C CYS A 105 -5.49 -0.33 5.51
N VAL A 106 -6.16 -0.80 4.47
CA VAL A 106 -5.99 -2.14 3.93
C VAL A 106 -5.56 -2.05 2.49
N ASP A 107 -4.91 -3.09 2.01
CA ASP A 107 -4.65 -3.25 0.59
C ASP A 107 -5.92 -3.85 -0.04
N PRO A 108 -6.66 -3.10 -0.88
CA PRO A 108 -7.90 -3.58 -1.50
C PRO A 108 -7.64 -4.77 -2.42
N ASN A 109 -6.40 -4.92 -2.91
CA ASN A 109 -6.00 -6.02 -3.75
C ASN A 109 -5.44 -7.19 -2.93
N ALA A 110 -5.37 -7.12 -1.60
CA ALA A 110 -4.89 -8.25 -0.81
C ALA A 110 -5.87 -9.42 -0.89
N CYS A 111 -5.33 -10.61 -1.12
CA CYS A 111 -6.11 -11.82 -1.28
C CYS A 111 -5.51 -12.95 -0.44
N SER A 112 -6.37 -13.87 0.00
CA SER A 112 -5.92 -15.13 0.62
C SER A 112 -6.01 -16.30 -0.37
N SER A 113 -6.97 -16.22 -1.29
CA SER A 113 -7.31 -17.22 -2.29
C SER A 113 -7.81 -16.55 -3.58
N ASN A 114 -7.88 -17.32 -4.69
CA ASN A 114 -8.42 -16.82 -5.96
C ASN A 114 -9.90 -16.44 -5.88
N LEU A 115 -10.64 -16.92 -4.86
CA LEU A 115 -12.04 -16.56 -4.64
C LEU A 115 -12.21 -15.12 -4.13
N ASP A 116 -11.13 -14.51 -3.64
CA ASP A 116 -11.13 -13.12 -3.18
C ASP A 116 -10.92 -12.13 -4.34
N CYS A 117 -10.61 -12.62 -5.55
CA CYS A 117 -10.30 -11.83 -6.74
C CYS A 117 -11.40 -11.96 -7.80
N ASP A 118 -11.42 -11.03 -8.76
CA ASP A 118 -12.37 -11.07 -9.87
C ASP A 118 -12.09 -12.24 -10.84
N GLU A 119 -13.06 -12.59 -11.71
CA GLU A 119 -12.97 -13.75 -12.62
C GLU A 119 -11.76 -13.71 -13.58
N ASN A 120 -11.24 -12.51 -13.86
CA ASN A 120 -10.07 -12.29 -14.73
C ASN A 120 -8.77 -12.06 -13.94
N GLU A 121 -8.77 -12.39 -12.66
CA GLU A 121 -7.65 -12.19 -11.75
C GLU A 121 -7.32 -13.49 -11.00
N CYS A 122 -6.12 -13.53 -10.44
CA CYS A 122 -5.73 -14.59 -9.53
C CYS A 122 -5.01 -14.01 -8.31
N CYS A 123 -5.07 -14.75 -7.22
CA CYS A 123 -4.34 -14.41 -6.02
C CYS A 123 -2.89 -14.90 -6.13
N ALA A 124 -1.94 -13.98 -6.30
CA ALA A 124 -0.53 -14.28 -6.49
C ALA A 124 0.36 -13.60 -5.44
N ILE A 125 1.49 -14.24 -5.15
CA ILE A 125 2.51 -13.72 -4.24
C ILE A 125 3.27 -12.59 -4.94
N VAL A 126 3.36 -11.43 -4.29
CA VAL A 126 4.10 -10.27 -4.80
C VAL A 126 5.27 -9.95 -3.86
N GLY A 127 6.49 -9.97 -4.41
CA GLY A 127 7.71 -9.59 -3.70
C GLY A 127 8.52 -10.76 -3.13
N THR A 128 9.50 -10.43 -2.30
CA THR A 128 10.48 -11.38 -1.74
C THR A 128 10.50 -11.29 -0.21
N GLY A 129 10.44 -12.41 0.49
CA GLY A 129 10.48 -12.44 1.97
C GLY A 129 10.03 -13.78 2.56
N PHE A 130 10.03 -13.91 3.89
CA PHE A 130 9.56 -15.11 4.60
C PHE A 130 8.04 -15.27 4.58
N ASN A 131 7.29 -14.16 4.46
CA ASN A 131 5.83 -14.13 4.26
C ASN A 131 5.51 -13.00 3.27
N PRO A 132 5.77 -13.22 1.97
CA PRO A 132 5.46 -12.22 0.97
C PRO A 132 3.94 -12.03 0.86
N PRO A 133 3.46 -10.78 0.74
CA PRO A 133 2.04 -10.49 0.62
C PRO A 133 1.47 -11.13 -0.65
N LYS A 134 0.20 -11.50 -0.59
CA LYS A 134 -0.56 -11.99 -1.74
C LYS A 134 -1.49 -10.88 -2.23
N ARG A 135 -1.57 -10.71 -3.55
CA ARG A 135 -2.45 -9.74 -4.20
C ARG A 135 -3.18 -10.35 -5.39
N CYS A 136 -4.38 -9.85 -5.65
CA CYS A 136 -5.08 -10.08 -6.89
C CYS A 136 -4.29 -9.43 -8.03
N LEU A 137 -3.91 -10.24 -9.02
CA LEU A 137 -3.22 -9.81 -10.23
C LEU A 137 -4.02 -10.28 -11.44
N PRO A 138 -4.00 -9.55 -12.56
CA PRO A 138 -4.65 -9.98 -13.78
C PRO A 138 -4.06 -11.31 -14.29
N LEU A 139 -4.91 -12.12 -14.91
CA LEU A 139 -4.48 -13.31 -15.64
C LEU A 139 -3.53 -12.93 -16.79
N GLY A 140 -2.62 -13.85 -17.13
CA GLY A 140 -1.58 -13.63 -18.13
C GLY A 140 -2.16 -13.44 -19.54
N GLY A 141 -1.89 -12.28 -20.15
CA GLY A 141 -2.26 -11.96 -21.53
C GLY A 141 -1.32 -12.59 -22.57
N GLU A 142 -1.68 -12.46 -23.84
CA GLU A 142 -0.85 -12.99 -24.95
C GLU A 142 0.58 -12.43 -24.91
N GLY A 143 1.57 -13.32 -24.94
CA GLY A 143 2.99 -12.98 -24.88
C GLY A 143 3.54 -12.72 -23.48
N GLU A 144 2.70 -12.66 -22.44
CA GLU A 144 3.14 -12.52 -21.05
C GLU A 144 3.76 -13.81 -20.51
N ARG A 145 4.58 -13.67 -19.47
CA ARG A 145 5.24 -14.83 -18.84
C ARG A 145 4.23 -15.62 -18.04
N CYS A 146 4.27 -16.94 -18.18
CA CYS A 146 3.48 -17.86 -17.40
C CYS A 146 4.37 -18.92 -16.74
N ALA A 147 3.88 -19.53 -15.67
CA ALA A 147 4.48 -20.73 -15.12
C ALA A 147 3.85 -21.95 -15.81
N ALA A 148 4.69 -22.91 -16.23
CA ALA A 148 4.25 -24.14 -16.89
C ALA A 148 3.34 -25.01 -16.01
N SER A 149 3.47 -24.87 -14.69
CA SER A 149 2.58 -25.46 -13.70
C SER A 149 2.21 -24.38 -12.69
N TYR A 150 0.94 -23.99 -12.70
CA TYR A 150 0.39 -23.09 -11.70
C TYR A 150 0.19 -23.84 -10.40
N ASN A 151 0.83 -23.38 -9.32
CA ASN A 151 0.64 -23.92 -7.98
C ASN A 151 -0.24 -22.96 -7.17
N PRO A 152 -1.49 -23.30 -6.85
CA PRO A 152 -2.38 -22.44 -6.05
C PRO A 152 -1.92 -22.25 -4.60
N GLU A 153 -1.08 -23.14 -4.06
CA GLU A 153 -0.55 -23.00 -2.69
C GLU A 153 0.60 -21.99 -2.62
N ARG A 154 1.36 -21.86 -3.72
CA ARG A 154 2.46 -20.88 -3.88
C ARG A 154 2.41 -20.24 -5.26
N PRO A 155 1.40 -19.39 -5.52
CA PRO A 155 1.21 -18.79 -6.82
C PRO A 155 2.26 -17.69 -7.02
N LEU A 156 3.39 -18.02 -7.64
CA LEU A 156 4.47 -17.08 -8.01
C LEU A 156 4.10 -16.17 -9.21
N GLY A 157 2.88 -16.33 -9.73
CA GLY A 157 2.32 -15.59 -10.86
C GLY A 157 0.96 -16.18 -11.23
N CYS A 158 0.18 -15.45 -12.02
CA CYS A 158 -1.12 -15.89 -12.47
C CYS A 158 -1.05 -16.81 -13.69
N PRO A 159 -2.03 -17.72 -13.85
CA PRO A 159 -2.16 -18.51 -15.06
C PRO A 159 -2.55 -17.62 -16.24
N CYS A 160 -2.41 -18.14 -17.46
CA CYS A 160 -2.88 -17.46 -18.65
C CYS A 160 -4.40 -17.28 -18.62
N ALA A 161 -4.89 -16.21 -19.26
CA ALA A 161 -6.32 -15.97 -19.43
C ALA A 161 -6.99 -17.11 -20.23
N GLU A 162 -8.33 -17.20 -20.14
CA GLU A 162 -9.08 -18.19 -20.90
C GLU A 162 -8.78 -18.12 -22.41
N GLY A 163 -8.60 -19.28 -23.05
CA GLY A 163 -8.23 -19.38 -24.46
C GLY A 163 -6.73 -19.26 -24.75
N LEU A 164 -5.89 -19.04 -23.72
CA LEU A 164 -4.45 -19.01 -23.86
C LEU A 164 -3.81 -20.24 -23.16
N THR A 165 -2.76 -20.79 -23.77
CA THR A 165 -1.94 -21.87 -23.23
C THR A 165 -0.52 -21.39 -22.95
N CYS A 166 0.09 -21.93 -21.88
CA CYS A 166 1.45 -21.58 -21.51
C CYS A 166 2.46 -22.41 -22.35
N GLU A 167 3.06 -21.79 -23.36
CA GLU A 167 4.12 -22.41 -24.17
C GLU A 167 5.49 -22.24 -23.51
N VAL A 168 6.10 -23.36 -23.11
CA VAL A 168 7.45 -23.37 -22.53
C VAL A 168 8.49 -23.45 -23.65
N THR A 169 9.09 -22.32 -24.03
CA THR A 169 10.25 -22.33 -24.93
C THR A 169 11.46 -22.95 -24.24
N ALA A 170 11.92 -24.10 -24.72
CA ALA A 170 12.99 -24.93 -24.15
C ALA A 170 14.42 -24.33 -24.16
N GLY A 171 14.58 -23.00 -24.22
CA GLY A 171 15.87 -22.33 -24.46
C GLY A 171 16.33 -21.30 -23.43
N GLY A 172 15.59 -21.04 -22.35
CA GLY A 172 15.95 -20.04 -21.34
C GLY A 172 17.04 -20.52 -20.36
N GLN A 173 17.99 -19.64 -20.03
CA GLN A 173 19.06 -19.91 -19.04
C GLN A 173 18.53 -20.60 -17.78
N LYS A 174 19.06 -21.80 -17.50
CA LYS A 174 18.71 -22.61 -16.33
C LYS A 174 19.25 -21.96 -15.06
N THR A 175 18.45 -21.09 -14.43
CA THR A 175 18.69 -20.75 -13.01
C THR A 175 18.02 -21.82 -12.14
N PHE A 176 18.46 -21.99 -10.89
CA PHE A 176 17.93 -23.00 -9.97
C PHE A 176 16.39 -22.88 -9.79
N LEU A 177 15.86 -21.65 -9.86
CA LEU A 177 14.43 -21.36 -9.85
C LEU A 177 13.71 -21.81 -11.14
N SER A 178 14.36 -21.70 -12.30
CA SER A 178 13.82 -22.12 -13.61
C SER A 178 13.68 -23.64 -13.75
N ILE A 179 14.42 -24.41 -12.95
CA ILE A 179 14.37 -25.88 -12.93
C ILE A 179 13.18 -26.36 -12.09
N LEU A 180 12.84 -25.63 -11.02
CA LEU A 180 11.72 -25.95 -10.14
C LEU A 180 10.37 -25.45 -10.69
N HIS A 181 10.36 -24.33 -11.39
CA HIS A 181 9.19 -23.77 -12.06
C HIS A 181 9.55 -23.40 -13.50
N PRO A 182 9.24 -24.26 -14.49
CA PRO A 182 9.47 -23.92 -15.89
C PRO A 182 8.61 -22.70 -16.22
N THR A 183 9.20 -21.70 -16.88
CA THR A 183 8.50 -20.49 -17.30
C THR A 183 8.33 -20.48 -18.81
N GLY A 184 7.16 -20.07 -19.27
CA GLY A 184 6.78 -20.01 -20.67
C GLY A 184 6.18 -18.65 -21.02
N ARG A 185 5.48 -18.61 -22.15
CA ARG A 185 4.63 -17.46 -22.53
C ARG A 185 3.22 -17.91 -22.87
N CYS A 186 2.24 -17.09 -22.53
CA CYS A 186 0.86 -17.33 -22.92
C CYS A 186 0.70 -17.11 -24.43
N ARG A 187 0.14 -18.10 -25.13
CA ARG A 187 -0.15 -18.06 -26.58
C ARG A 187 -1.57 -18.57 -26.84
N GLN A 188 -2.17 -18.17 -27.95
CA GLN A 188 -3.46 -18.73 -28.36
C GLN A 188 -3.34 -20.25 -28.50
N ALA A 189 -4.29 -20.95 -27.87
CA ALA A 189 -4.41 -22.40 -27.92
C ALA A 189 -4.82 -22.89 -29.32
#